data_AF-A0A923SFV1-F1
#
_entry.id   AF-A0A923SFV1-F1
#
_cell.length_a   1.000
_cell.length_b   1.000
_cell.length_c   1.000
_cell.angle_alpha   90.00
_cell.angle_beta   90.00
_cell.angle_gamma   90.00
#
_symmetry.space_group_name_H-M   'P 1'
#
loop_
_entity.id
_entity.type
_entity.pdbx_description
1 polymer ?
#
loop_
_entity_poly.entity_id
_entity_poly.type
_entity_poly.pdbx_seq_one_letter_code
_entity_poly.pdbx_strand_id
1 'polypeptide(L)'
;MKKLFLIVLLFVSKLLMAQAAIDCNDPNLLSCCPSLASYTPKMKLYEDLGCKTDRKAAEYPFFPKMLEYQGYIFRDISSCAAQNMDCSLMFDYCVPQTRETMRVKITDYKDPFFATNQGKAALNMDFLVLNPQALALGSHELSPMNRKYKKSRIVSARFSPYGGKSDDVMYYAFVNDRYMITITLTDKMNRFKSALETEGFLNSYIEQINLKETY
;
A
#
# COMPACT_ATOMS: atom_id res chain seq x y z
N MET A 1 -38.35 26.42 -5.98
CA MET A 1 -37.61 25.61 -6.99
C MET A 1 -36.14 26.03 -7.21
N LYS A 2 -35.63 27.14 -6.66
CA LYS A 2 -34.21 27.54 -6.85
C LYS A 2 -33.20 26.79 -5.96
N LYS A 3 -33.64 26.19 -4.85
CA LYS A 3 -32.75 25.46 -3.91
C LYS A 3 -32.42 24.02 -4.36
N LEU A 4 -33.25 23.39 -5.21
CA LEU A 4 -32.96 22.06 -5.76
C LEU A 4 -31.84 22.10 -6.82
N PHE A 5 -31.77 23.18 -7.61
CA PHE A 5 -30.79 23.33 -8.68
C PHE A 5 -29.35 23.40 -8.17
N LEU A 6 -29.14 24.00 -6.98
CA LEU A 6 -27.81 24.13 -6.38
C LEU A 6 -27.26 22.78 -5.87
N ILE A 7 -28.14 21.89 -5.39
CA ILE A 7 -27.77 20.56 -4.88
C ILE A 7 -27.40 19.64 -6.05
N VAL A 8 -28.13 19.72 -7.16
CA VAL A 8 -27.81 18.95 -8.38
C VAL A 8 -26.49 19.41 -8.99
N LEU A 9 -26.21 20.72 -9.00
CA LEU A 9 -24.93 21.26 -9.52
C LEU A 9 -23.72 20.82 -8.67
N LEU A 10 -23.89 20.71 -7.34
CA LEU A 10 -22.87 20.20 -6.41
C LEU A 10 -22.65 18.68 -6.51
N PHE A 11 -23.63 17.92 -7.00
CA PHE A 11 -23.48 16.50 -7.27
C PHE A 11 -22.70 16.23 -8.58
N VAL A 12 -22.90 17.05 -9.61
CA VAL A 12 -22.20 16.91 -10.90
C VAL A 12 -20.70 17.23 -10.78
N SER A 13 -20.30 18.17 -9.93
CA SER A 13 -18.88 18.49 -9.72
C SER A 13 -18.09 17.40 -8.99
N LYS A 14 -18.76 16.54 -8.20
CA LYS A 14 -18.12 15.37 -7.57
C LYS A 14 -17.85 14.23 -8.55
N LEU A 15 -18.64 14.10 -9.62
CA LEU A 15 -18.44 13.09 -10.67
C LEU A 15 -17.21 13.37 -11.54
N LEU A 16 -16.86 14.63 -11.78
CA LEU A 16 -15.69 15.00 -12.59
C LEU A 16 -14.36 14.65 -11.92
N MET A 17 -14.28 14.69 -10.59
CA MET A 17 -13.06 14.30 -9.85
C MET A 17 -12.83 12.78 -9.83
N ALA A 18 -13.87 11.97 -10.07
CA ALA A 18 -13.76 10.51 -10.15
C ALA A 18 -13.25 10.00 -11.51
N GLN A 19 -13.31 10.83 -12.56
CA GLN A 19 -12.93 10.42 -13.92
C GLN A 19 -11.42 10.17 -14.08
N ALA A 20 -10.56 10.88 -13.37
CA ALA A 20 -9.10 10.72 -13.52
C ALA A 20 -8.59 9.31 -13.10
N ALA A 21 -9.28 8.64 -12.17
CA ALA A 21 -8.94 7.29 -11.73
C ALA A 21 -9.38 6.20 -12.73
N ILE A 22 -10.37 6.51 -13.58
CA ILE A 22 -11.09 5.57 -14.45
C ILE A 22 -10.81 5.85 -15.94
N ASP A 23 -10.24 7.00 -16.29
CA ASP A 23 -9.93 7.36 -17.69
C ASP A 23 -8.76 6.55 -18.26
N CYS A 24 -9.01 5.29 -18.57
CA CYS A 24 -8.01 4.36 -19.09
C CYS A 24 -7.56 4.66 -20.53
N ASN A 25 -8.10 5.71 -21.15
CA ASN A 25 -7.84 6.06 -22.54
C ASN A 25 -6.70 7.07 -22.70
N ASP A 26 -6.27 7.75 -21.62
CA ASP A 26 -5.13 8.68 -21.68
C ASP A 26 -3.79 7.90 -21.81
N PRO A 27 -3.11 7.98 -22.96
CA PRO A 27 -1.85 7.28 -23.20
C PRO A 27 -0.66 7.91 -22.47
N ASN A 28 -0.79 9.12 -21.92
CA ASN A 28 0.27 9.78 -21.15
C ASN A 28 0.31 9.31 -19.70
N LEU A 29 -0.69 8.53 -19.27
CA LEU A 29 -0.77 7.95 -17.93
C LEU A 29 -0.41 6.47 -17.96
N LEU A 30 0.03 5.94 -16.81
CA LEU A 30 0.20 4.50 -16.64
C LEU A 30 -1.07 3.74 -17.04
N SER A 31 -0.91 2.60 -17.68
CA SER A 31 -2.04 1.77 -18.10
C SER A 31 -2.90 1.36 -16.90
N CYS A 32 -4.21 1.31 -17.10
CA CYS A 32 -5.14 0.80 -16.09
C CYS A 32 -4.89 -0.68 -15.80
N CYS A 33 -5.38 -1.09 -14.62
CA CYS A 33 -5.56 -2.48 -14.28
C CYS A 33 -6.43 -3.18 -15.36
N PRO A 34 -6.06 -4.39 -15.82
CA PRO A 34 -6.88 -5.14 -16.75
C PRO A 34 -8.22 -5.53 -16.13
N SER A 35 -9.21 -5.85 -16.97
CA SER A 35 -10.46 -6.45 -16.50
C SER A 35 -10.30 -7.96 -16.35
N LEU A 36 -11.14 -8.57 -15.51
CA LEU A 36 -11.16 -10.03 -15.37
C LEU A 36 -11.60 -10.77 -16.66
N ALA A 37 -12.19 -10.06 -17.62
CA ALA A 37 -12.52 -10.62 -18.93
C ALA A 37 -11.28 -10.80 -19.83
N SER A 38 -10.24 -9.98 -19.65
CA SER A 38 -9.01 -10.01 -20.45
C SER A 38 -7.79 -10.54 -19.67
N TYR A 39 -7.92 -10.78 -18.37
CA TYR A 39 -6.83 -11.19 -17.50
C TYR A 39 -7.32 -12.13 -16.40
N THR A 40 -6.56 -13.20 -16.16
CA THR A 40 -6.79 -14.10 -15.02
C THR A 40 -5.66 -13.91 -14.01
N PRO A 41 -5.95 -13.42 -12.79
CA PRO A 41 -4.94 -13.25 -11.75
C PRO A 41 -4.24 -14.58 -11.47
N LYS A 42 -2.92 -14.58 -11.57
CA LYS A 42 -2.10 -15.75 -11.24
C LYS A 42 -0.81 -15.31 -10.58
N MET A 43 -0.58 -15.83 -9.39
CA MET A 43 0.66 -15.61 -8.66
C MET A 43 1.73 -16.58 -9.17
N LYS A 44 2.85 -16.04 -9.64
CA LYS A 44 4.02 -16.83 -10.05
C LYS A 44 4.64 -17.50 -8.83
N LEU A 45 5.09 -18.75 -8.99
CA LEU A 45 5.93 -19.41 -7.99
C LEU A 45 7.25 -18.66 -7.87
N TYR A 46 7.93 -18.78 -6.73
CA TYR A 46 9.20 -18.09 -6.52
C TYR A 46 10.23 -18.47 -7.60
N GLU A 47 10.29 -19.73 -8.00
CA GLU A 47 11.18 -20.23 -9.05
C GLU A 47 10.97 -19.57 -10.42
N ASP A 48 9.77 -19.07 -10.70
CA ASP A 48 9.39 -18.43 -11.97
C ASP A 48 9.68 -16.92 -11.98
N LEU A 49 10.18 -16.35 -10.87
CA LEU A 49 10.54 -14.94 -10.81
C LEU A 49 11.90 -14.71 -11.50
N GLY A 50 11.99 -13.63 -12.28
CA GLY A 50 13.20 -13.32 -13.07
C GLY A 50 14.39 -12.87 -12.21
N CYS A 51 14.14 -12.15 -11.12
CA CYS A 51 15.18 -11.71 -10.18
C CYS A 51 15.00 -12.40 -8.83
N LYS A 52 15.95 -13.26 -8.46
CA LYS A 52 15.90 -14.12 -7.28
C LYS A 52 17.19 -13.99 -6.48
N THR A 53 17.06 -13.86 -5.17
CA THR A 53 18.16 -13.92 -4.21
C THR A 53 17.70 -14.74 -3.00
N ASP A 54 18.62 -15.41 -2.32
CA ASP A 54 18.27 -16.24 -1.14
C ASP A 54 17.53 -15.43 -0.07
N ARG A 55 17.89 -14.15 0.11
CA ARG A 55 17.18 -13.25 1.02
C ARG A 55 15.73 -13.06 0.60
N LYS A 56 15.45 -12.83 -0.69
CA LYS A 56 14.07 -12.67 -1.19
C LYS A 56 13.30 -13.98 -1.24
N ALA A 57 14.00 -15.11 -1.40
CA ALA A 57 13.39 -16.43 -1.23
C ALA A 57 12.83 -16.60 0.18
N ALA A 58 13.56 -16.14 1.20
CA ALA A 58 13.11 -16.20 2.60
C ALA A 58 11.94 -15.26 2.91
N GLU A 59 11.83 -14.12 2.21
CA GLU A 59 10.71 -13.16 2.39
C GLU A 59 9.43 -13.59 1.66
N TYR A 60 9.54 -14.26 0.51
CA TYR A 60 8.40 -14.63 -0.34
C TYR A 60 7.26 -15.37 0.38
N PRO A 61 7.52 -16.31 1.31
CA PRO A 61 6.48 -16.98 2.10
C PRO A 61 5.72 -16.08 3.06
N PHE A 62 6.24 -14.89 3.42
CA PHE A 62 5.57 -13.96 4.34
C PHE A 62 4.36 -13.28 3.70
N PHE A 63 4.34 -13.15 2.37
CA PHE A 63 3.25 -12.50 1.66
C PHE A 63 2.03 -13.40 1.55
N PRO A 64 0.81 -12.88 1.82
CA PRO A 64 -0.43 -13.59 1.54
C PRO A 64 -0.51 -14.00 0.07
N LYS A 65 -1.00 -15.22 -0.18
CA LYS A 65 -1.18 -15.77 -1.54
C LYS A 65 -2.61 -15.57 -2.03
N MET A 66 -3.11 -14.34 -1.88
CA MET A 66 -4.45 -13.96 -2.32
C MET A 66 -4.41 -13.50 -3.77
N LEU A 67 -5.36 -13.97 -4.58
CA LEU A 67 -5.52 -13.51 -5.97
C LEU A 67 -6.50 -12.34 -6.07
N GLU A 68 -7.38 -12.20 -5.07
CA GLU A 68 -8.35 -11.11 -4.96
C GLU A 68 -8.45 -10.66 -3.51
N TYR A 69 -8.62 -9.35 -3.31
CA TYR A 69 -8.79 -8.75 -1.99
C TYR A 69 -9.70 -7.53 -2.07
N GLN A 70 -10.92 -7.61 -1.54
CA GLN A 70 -11.82 -6.46 -1.38
C GLN A 70 -11.98 -5.61 -2.67
N GLY A 71 -12.14 -6.26 -3.82
CA GLY A 71 -12.26 -5.62 -5.14
C GLY A 71 -10.94 -5.31 -5.85
N TYR A 72 -9.79 -5.55 -5.21
CA TYR A 72 -8.49 -5.56 -5.86
C TYR A 72 -8.17 -6.96 -6.40
N ILE A 73 -7.57 -7.02 -7.58
CA ILE A 73 -7.07 -8.25 -8.19
C ILE A 73 -5.54 -8.24 -8.16
N PHE A 74 -4.93 -9.39 -7.91
CA PHE A 74 -3.48 -9.56 -7.99
C PHE A 74 -3.01 -9.27 -9.42
N ARG A 75 -1.94 -8.51 -9.57
CA ARG A 75 -1.40 -8.08 -10.86
C ARG A 75 -0.04 -8.72 -11.14
N ASP A 76 0.93 -8.49 -10.27
CA ASP A 76 2.30 -8.98 -10.47
C ASP A 76 3.11 -8.99 -9.17
N ILE A 77 4.26 -9.65 -9.23
CA ILE A 77 5.33 -9.58 -8.24
C ILE A 77 6.50 -8.85 -8.86
N SER A 78 6.91 -7.73 -8.27
CA SER A 78 8.15 -7.06 -8.62
C SER A 78 9.25 -7.44 -7.63
N SER A 79 10.46 -7.73 -8.13
CA SER A 79 11.58 -8.19 -7.32
C SER A 79 12.94 -7.65 -7.80
N CYS A 80 12.98 -6.61 -8.64
CA CYS A 80 14.21 -6.15 -9.28
C CYS A 80 14.71 -4.82 -8.75
N ALA A 81 16.02 -4.70 -8.63
CA ALA A 81 16.74 -3.45 -8.51
C ALA A 81 17.20 -2.94 -9.88
N ALA A 82 17.20 -1.62 -10.06
CA ALA A 82 18.16 -0.99 -10.97
C ALA A 82 19.56 -1.07 -10.31
N GLN A 83 20.63 -1.15 -11.11
CA GLN A 83 22.01 -1.29 -10.64
C GLN A 83 22.29 -0.44 -9.38
N ASN A 84 22.79 -1.08 -8.32
CA ASN A 84 23.11 -0.51 -6.99
C ASN A 84 21.94 -0.16 -6.04
N MET A 85 20.70 -0.55 -6.33
CA MET A 85 19.60 -0.45 -5.35
C MET A 85 19.22 -1.83 -4.78
N ASP A 86 18.56 -1.88 -3.63
CA ASP A 86 18.02 -3.14 -3.10
C ASP A 86 16.86 -3.63 -3.97
N CYS A 87 16.86 -4.93 -4.27
CA CYS A 87 15.72 -5.59 -4.87
C CYS A 87 14.63 -5.59 -3.81
N SER A 88 13.52 -4.88 -4.02
CA SER A 88 12.38 -5.00 -3.11
C SER A 88 11.41 -6.04 -3.64
N LEU A 89 11.02 -7.02 -2.82
CA LEU A 89 9.94 -7.92 -3.16
C LEU A 89 8.61 -7.22 -2.87
N MET A 90 7.83 -6.95 -3.91
CA MET A 90 6.54 -6.26 -3.78
C MET A 90 5.44 -7.03 -4.50
N PHE A 91 4.30 -7.15 -3.84
CA PHE A 91 3.08 -7.75 -4.39
C PHE A 91 2.15 -6.62 -4.77
N ASP A 92 1.83 -6.53 -6.06
CA ASP A 92 0.97 -5.49 -6.59
C ASP A 92 -0.43 -6.05 -6.87
N TYR A 93 -1.42 -5.34 -6.38
CA TYR A 93 -2.82 -5.54 -6.68
C TYR A 93 -3.40 -4.24 -7.28
N CYS A 94 -4.48 -4.36 -8.04
CA CYS A 94 -5.15 -3.19 -8.61
C CYS A 94 -6.65 -3.39 -8.71
N VAL A 95 -7.40 -2.29 -8.72
CA VAL A 95 -8.85 -2.34 -8.96
C VAL A 95 -9.09 -2.40 -10.47
N PRO A 96 -9.82 -3.40 -11.01
CA PRO A 96 -10.04 -3.58 -12.44
C PRO A 96 -10.52 -2.29 -13.13
N GLN A 97 -9.99 -2.01 -14.32
CA GLN A 97 -10.35 -0.84 -15.14
C GLN A 97 -10.13 0.51 -14.44
N THR A 98 -9.24 0.56 -13.46
CA THR A 98 -8.80 1.82 -12.82
C THR A 98 -7.29 1.85 -12.69
N ARG A 99 -6.76 2.98 -12.21
CA ARG A 99 -5.35 3.14 -11.82
C ARG A 99 -5.11 3.00 -10.31
N GLU A 100 -6.12 2.60 -9.54
CA GLU A 100 -5.96 2.41 -8.10
C GLU A 100 -5.25 1.11 -7.80
N THR A 101 -4.26 1.17 -6.90
CA THR A 101 -3.37 0.05 -6.60
C THR A 101 -3.26 -0.17 -5.11
N MET A 102 -3.04 -1.43 -4.73
CA MET A 102 -2.57 -1.81 -3.41
C MET A 102 -1.22 -2.50 -3.62
N ARG A 103 -0.17 -1.91 -3.06
CA ARG A 103 1.19 -2.44 -3.13
C ARG A 103 1.62 -2.89 -1.74
N VAL A 104 2.06 -4.12 -1.63
CA VAL A 104 2.55 -4.70 -0.38
C VAL A 104 4.04 -4.94 -0.51
N LYS A 105 4.81 -4.43 0.43
CA LYS A 105 6.26 -4.57 0.52
C LYS A 105 6.61 -5.07 1.92
N ILE A 106 7.55 -6.01 1.99
CA ILE A 106 8.21 -6.41 3.24
C ILE A 106 9.70 -6.17 3.04
N THR A 107 10.31 -5.39 3.93
CA THR A 107 11.72 -4.98 3.85
C THR A 107 12.48 -5.58 5.03
N ASP A 108 13.56 -6.32 4.77
CA ASP A 108 14.47 -6.81 5.79
C ASP A 108 15.55 -5.76 6.11
N TYR A 109 15.43 -5.06 7.23
CA TYR A 109 16.43 -4.10 7.69
C TYR A 109 17.74 -4.72 8.19
N LYS A 110 17.86 -6.05 8.22
CA LYS A 110 19.15 -6.73 8.34
C LYS A 110 19.85 -6.96 6.99
N ASP A 111 19.29 -6.46 5.89
CA ASP A 111 19.99 -6.42 4.61
C ASP A 111 21.27 -5.53 4.71
N PRO A 112 22.44 -5.99 4.22
CA PRO A 112 23.69 -5.21 4.17
C PRO A 112 23.54 -3.84 3.51
N PHE A 113 22.57 -3.64 2.62
CA PHE A 113 22.22 -2.33 2.09
C PHE A 113 21.97 -1.32 3.21
N PHE A 114 21.25 -1.70 4.28
CA PHE A 114 20.95 -0.83 5.42
C PHE A 114 22.15 -0.54 6.32
N ALA A 115 23.30 -1.20 6.11
CA ALA A 115 24.55 -0.82 6.75
C ALA A 115 25.29 0.32 6.02
N THR A 116 24.95 0.56 4.74
CA THR A 116 25.49 1.68 3.95
C THR A 116 24.92 3.03 4.40
N ASN A 117 25.57 4.14 4.02
CA ASN A 117 25.06 5.48 4.35
C ASN A 117 23.67 5.75 3.72
N GLN A 118 23.45 5.29 2.49
CA GLN A 118 22.17 5.44 1.80
C GLN A 118 21.07 4.61 2.48
N GLY A 119 21.37 3.35 2.82
CA GLY A 119 20.43 2.48 3.52
C GLY A 119 20.09 3.01 4.92
N LYS A 120 21.08 3.50 5.69
CA LYS A 120 20.81 4.17 6.98
C LYS A 120 19.90 5.38 6.84
N ALA A 121 20.09 6.19 5.80
CA ALA A 121 19.22 7.34 5.53
C ALA A 121 17.80 6.89 5.18
N ALA A 122 17.63 5.88 4.32
CA ALA A 122 16.33 5.30 3.98
C ALA A 122 15.62 4.74 5.23
N LEU A 123 16.35 3.98 6.05
CA LEU A 123 15.86 3.45 7.32
C LEU A 123 15.36 4.57 8.23
N ASN A 124 16.16 5.62 8.43
CA ASN A 124 15.77 6.76 9.26
C ASN A 124 14.49 7.43 8.76
N MET A 125 14.35 7.61 7.45
CA MET A 125 13.13 8.18 6.84
C MET A 125 11.91 7.29 7.09
N ASP A 126 12.03 5.98 6.91
CA ASP A 126 10.94 5.04 7.16
C ASP A 126 10.54 5.01 8.65
N PHE A 127 11.49 5.21 9.57
CA PHE A 127 11.19 5.28 11.01
C PHE A 127 10.55 6.59 11.47
N LEU A 128 10.65 7.68 10.68
CA LEU A 128 10.00 8.94 11.03
C LEU A 128 8.50 8.76 11.21
N VAL A 129 7.85 7.95 10.35
CA VAL A 129 6.40 7.73 10.42
C VAL A 129 5.95 6.95 11.66
N LEU A 130 6.88 6.23 12.31
CA LEU A 130 6.64 5.47 13.53
C LEU A 130 6.85 6.29 14.80
N ASN A 131 7.40 7.50 14.68
CA ASN A 131 7.55 8.41 15.82
C ASN A 131 6.17 8.90 16.29
N PRO A 132 5.87 8.90 17.61
CA PRO A 132 4.62 9.44 18.15
C PRO A 132 4.32 10.89 17.69
N GLN A 133 5.34 11.70 17.42
CA GLN A 133 5.20 13.08 16.94
C GLN A 133 4.82 13.19 15.45
N ALA A 134 4.84 12.08 14.71
CA ALA A 134 4.43 12.03 13.31
C ALA A 134 2.91 12.20 13.10
N LEU A 135 2.14 12.51 14.14
CA LEU A 135 0.73 12.87 14.02
C LEU A 135 0.52 14.04 13.04
N ALA A 136 1.47 14.98 12.97
CA ALA A 136 1.44 16.07 12.00
C ALA A 136 1.45 15.58 10.54
N LEU A 137 2.01 14.39 10.29
CA LEU A 137 2.01 13.71 9.00
C LEU A 137 0.74 12.85 8.78
N GLY A 138 -0.21 12.90 9.71
CA GLY A 138 -1.42 12.08 9.72
C GLY A 138 -1.12 10.61 10.02
N SER A 139 -0.15 10.34 10.90
CA SER A 139 0.21 9.00 11.39
C SER A 139 -0.60 8.62 12.63
N HIS A 140 -1.38 7.54 12.54
CA HIS A 140 -2.30 7.05 13.56
C HIS A 140 -1.93 5.63 13.98
N GLU A 141 -1.91 5.35 15.28
CA GLU A 141 -1.78 3.97 15.76
C GLU A 141 -3.04 3.17 15.45
N LEU A 142 -2.86 1.88 15.14
CA LEU A 142 -4.00 0.97 14.98
C LEU A 142 -4.73 0.78 16.32
N SER A 143 -6.03 0.50 16.23
CA SER A 143 -6.83 0.14 17.39
C SER A 143 -6.26 -1.12 18.08
N PRO A 144 -6.23 -1.18 19.43
CA PRO A 144 -5.70 -2.34 20.13
C PRO A 144 -6.43 -3.65 19.86
N MET A 145 -7.71 -3.60 19.43
CA MET A 145 -8.55 -4.78 19.28
C MET A 145 -8.26 -5.58 18.01
N ASN A 146 -7.70 -4.96 16.97
CA ASN A 146 -7.48 -5.58 15.66
C ASN A 146 -6.02 -5.50 15.19
N ARG A 147 -5.08 -5.19 16.08
CA ARG A 147 -3.67 -5.08 15.72
C ARG A 147 -2.96 -6.43 15.87
N LYS A 148 -2.49 -6.98 14.75
CA LYS A 148 -1.58 -8.12 14.73
C LYS A 148 -0.17 -7.80 15.24
N TYR A 149 0.33 -6.60 14.91
CA TYR A 149 1.68 -6.15 15.25
C TYR A 149 1.60 -4.96 16.20
N LYS A 150 2.45 -4.93 17.24
CA LYS A 150 2.36 -3.87 18.27
C LYS A 150 2.74 -2.51 17.72
N LYS A 151 3.80 -2.46 16.91
CA LYS A 151 4.34 -1.23 16.28
C LYS A 151 3.75 -1.07 14.88
N SER A 152 2.45 -0.83 14.77
CA SER A 152 1.77 -0.61 13.49
C SER A 152 0.95 0.67 13.43
N ARG A 153 0.94 1.33 12.27
CA ARG A 153 0.31 2.64 12.08
C ARG A 153 -0.32 2.77 10.69
N ILE A 154 -1.40 3.55 10.59
CA ILE A 154 -1.94 4.07 9.32
C ILE A 154 -1.44 5.50 9.14
N VAL A 155 -0.98 5.83 7.94
CA VAL A 155 -0.39 7.13 7.62
C VAL A 155 -1.01 7.67 6.34
N SER A 156 -1.54 8.88 6.41
CA SER A 156 -1.87 9.68 5.23
C SER A 156 -1.93 11.14 5.63
N ALA A 157 -1.38 12.04 4.82
CA ALA A 157 -1.45 13.47 5.08
C ALA A 157 -2.90 13.96 5.23
N ARG A 158 -3.87 13.29 4.59
CA ARG A 158 -5.30 13.63 4.70
C ARG A 158 -5.87 13.39 6.10
N PHE A 159 -5.25 12.51 6.88
CA PHE A 159 -5.62 12.24 8.28
C PHE A 159 -4.87 13.15 9.26
N SER A 160 -4.10 14.13 8.78
CA SER A 160 -3.43 15.10 9.63
C SER A 160 -4.44 16.08 10.25
N PRO A 161 -4.33 16.40 11.56
CA PRO A 161 -5.19 17.38 12.20
C PRO A 161 -4.95 18.81 11.66
N TYR A 162 -3.84 19.05 10.97
CA TYR A 162 -3.49 20.37 10.40
C TYR A 162 -4.05 20.59 8.99
N GLY A 163 -4.79 19.62 8.45
CA GLY A 163 -5.28 19.65 7.08
C GLY A 163 -4.17 19.27 6.10
N GLY A 164 -4.38 18.20 5.37
CA GLY A 164 -3.48 17.75 4.31
C GLY A 164 -4.26 17.11 3.17
N LYS A 165 -3.60 16.95 2.04
CA LYS A 165 -4.13 16.23 0.88
C LYS A 165 -3.11 15.20 0.46
N SER A 166 -3.58 14.00 0.18
CA SER A 166 -2.77 12.93 -0.39
C SER A 166 -3.71 11.99 -1.10
N ASP A 167 -3.29 11.51 -2.26
CA ASP A 167 -3.98 10.43 -2.97
C ASP A 167 -3.64 9.06 -2.39
N ASP A 168 -2.72 8.96 -1.43
CA ASP A 168 -2.27 7.69 -0.88
C ASP A 168 -2.64 7.54 0.60
N VAL A 169 -2.89 6.30 0.98
CA VAL A 169 -2.99 5.86 2.37
C VAL A 169 -2.04 4.68 2.56
N MET A 170 -1.25 4.73 3.62
CA MET A 170 -0.21 3.74 3.88
C MET A 170 -0.43 3.07 5.22
N TYR A 171 -0.14 1.78 5.30
CA TYR A 171 0.04 1.04 6.53
C TYR A 171 1.52 0.73 6.71
N TYR A 172 2.01 0.90 7.94
CA TYR A 172 3.35 0.52 8.35
C TYR A 172 3.27 -0.42 9.54
N ALA A 173 4.11 -1.45 9.56
CA ALA A 173 4.37 -2.24 10.76
C ALA A 173 5.83 -2.65 10.84
N PHE A 174 6.44 -2.39 12.00
CA PHE A 174 7.80 -2.82 12.29
C PHE A 174 7.80 -4.02 13.22
N VAL A 175 8.30 -5.16 12.72
CA VAL A 175 8.14 -6.48 13.35
C VAL A 175 9.51 -7.11 13.63
N ASN A 176 9.67 -7.67 14.83
CA ASN A 176 10.87 -8.40 15.29
C ASN A 176 12.18 -7.61 15.15
N ASP A 177 12.10 -6.29 15.29
CA ASP A 177 13.20 -5.35 15.09
C ASP A 177 14.01 -5.61 13.80
N ARG A 178 13.32 -6.08 12.75
CA ARG A 178 13.93 -6.54 11.51
C ARG A 178 13.12 -6.19 10.29
N TYR A 179 11.83 -6.48 10.29
CA TYR A 179 11.02 -6.37 9.08
C TYR A 179 10.13 -5.14 9.13
N MET A 180 10.18 -4.32 8.08
CA MET A 180 9.19 -3.28 7.83
C MET A 180 8.18 -3.78 6.81
N ILE A 181 6.93 -3.90 7.21
CA ILE A 181 5.79 -4.14 6.32
C ILE A 181 5.24 -2.78 5.93
N THR A 182 5.10 -2.56 4.63
CA THR A 182 4.44 -1.38 4.07
C THR A 182 3.33 -1.83 3.12
N ILE A 183 2.10 -1.36 3.35
CA ILE A 183 1.00 -1.50 2.39
C ILE A 183 0.63 -0.10 1.92
N THR A 184 0.76 0.19 0.63
CA THR A 184 0.39 1.47 0.03
C THR A 184 -0.87 1.29 -0.79
N LEU A 185 -1.90 2.07 -0.47
CA LEU A 185 -3.16 2.16 -1.21
C LEU A 185 -3.17 3.49 -1.97
N THR A 186 -3.20 3.45 -3.29
CA THR A 186 -3.54 4.63 -4.09
C THR A 186 -5.05 4.77 -4.11
N ASP A 187 -5.54 5.82 -3.47
CA ASP A 187 -6.93 6.13 -3.19
C ASP A 187 -7.30 7.55 -3.66
N LYS A 188 -7.21 7.76 -4.98
CA LYS A 188 -7.58 9.03 -5.64
C LYS A 188 -9.05 9.34 -5.50
N MET A 189 -9.90 8.31 -5.47
CA MET A 189 -11.34 8.47 -5.25
C MET A 189 -11.67 8.82 -3.79
N ASN A 190 -10.68 8.89 -2.90
CA ASN A 190 -10.84 9.17 -1.48
C ASN A 190 -11.85 8.21 -0.83
N ARG A 191 -11.80 6.91 -1.13
CA ARG A 191 -12.64 5.89 -0.52
C ARG A 191 -12.44 5.82 0.99
N PHE A 192 -11.22 6.03 1.47
CA PHE A 192 -10.89 6.02 2.91
C PHE A 192 -10.93 7.43 3.49
N LYS A 193 -11.91 7.68 4.36
CA LYS A 193 -12.13 8.97 5.04
C LYS A 193 -11.43 9.04 6.40
N SER A 194 -11.06 7.91 6.98
CA SER A 194 -10.36 7.85 8.26
C SER A 194 -9.33 6.71 8.34
N ALA A 195 -8.43 6.82 9.32
CA ALA A 195 -7.49 5.75 9.65
C ALA A 195 -8.23 4.46 10.09
N LEU A 196 -9.33 4.60 10.83
CA LEU A 196 -10.13 3.46 11.31
C LEU A 196 -10.80 2.69 10.15
N GLU A 197 -11.34 3.40 9.16
CA GLU A 197 -11.87 2.76 7.94
C GLU A 197 -10.78 2.00 7.18
N THR A 198 -9.58 2.57 7.11
CA THR A 198 -8.42 1.91 6.47
C THR A 198 -7.99 0.67 7.25
N GLU A 199 -7.95 0.75 8.57
CA GLU A 199 -7.66 -0.39 9.45
C GLU A 199 -8.65 -1.53 9.21
N GLY A 200 -9.95 -1.23 9.23
CA GLY A 200 -11.00 -2.22 8.94
C GLY A 200 -10.85 -2.84 7.55
N PHE A 201 -10.51 -2.02 6.56
CA PHE A 201 -10.26 -2.49 5.20
C PHE A 201 -9.04 -3.40 5.09
N LEU A 202 -7.94 -3.15 5.81
CA LEU A 202 -6.69 -3.93 5.70
C LEU A 202 -6.62 -5.12 6.67
N ASN A 203 -7.46 -5.18 7.69
CA ASN A 203 -7.36 -6.15 8.79
C ASN A 203 -7.21 -7.60 8.30
N SER A 204 -8.14 -8.05 7.43
CA SER A 204 -8.11 -9.42 6.93
C SER A 204 -6.91 -9.76 6.03
N TYR A 205 -6.29 -8.75 5.41
CA TYR A 205 -5.04 -8.93 4.67
C TYR A 205 -3.85 -9.09 5.62
N ILE A 206 -3.75 -8.20 6.61
CA ILE A 206 -2.67 -8.18 7.61
C ILE A 206 -2.66 -9.49 8.40
N GLU A 207 -3.83 -10.01 8.76
CA GLU A 207 -3.97 -11.31 9.45
C GLU A 207 -3.37 -12.47 8.67
N GLN A 208 -3.38 -12.42 7.34
CA GLN A 208 -2.81 -13.48 6.49
C GLN A 208 -1.31 -13.33 6.22
N ILE A 209 -0.68 -12.21 6.61
CA ILE A 209 0.78 -12.05 6.46
C ILE A 209 1.47 -13.10 7.33
N ASN A 210 2.25 -13.99 6.73
CA ASN A 210 2.89 -15.09 7.43
C ASN A 210 4.21 -14.65 8.08
N LEU A 211 4.13 -13.63 8.93
CA LEU A 211 5.22 -13.15 9.77
C LEU A 211 4.67 -13.02 11.20
N LYS A 212 5.32 -13.66 12.16
CA LYS A 212 4.88 -13.66 13.56
C LYS A 212 5.75 -12.73 14.39
N GLU A 213 5.14 -11.93 15.25
CA GLU A 213 5.87 -11.15 16.25
C GLU A 213 6.42 -12.10 17.33
N THR A 214 7.71 -12.06 17.62
CA THR A 214 8.33 -12.77 18.73
C THR A 214 8.17 -11.94 20.00
N TYR A 215 7.71 -12.59 21.08
CA TYR A 215 7.54 -11.97 22.40
C TYR A 215 8.88 -11.82 23.12
#